data_AF-A0A933MMU6-F1
#
_entry.id   AF-A0A933MMU6-F1
#
_cell.length_a   1.000
_cell.length_b   1.000
_cell.length_c   1.000
_cell.angle_alpha   90.00
_cell.angle_beta   90.00
_cell.angle_gamma   90.00
#
_symmetry.space_group_name_H-M   'P 1'
#
loop_
_entity.id
_entity.type
_entity.pdbx_description
1 polymer ?
#
loop_
_entity_poly.entity_id
_entity_poly.type
_entity_poly.pdbx_seq_one_letter_code
_entity_poly.pdbx_strand_id
1 'polypeptide(L)'
;MSLLAGRTLYHAVTPPYQPRLLIAQMDHIAVRSVSIVGVAGLFVGLVLALQTAYGLARFGAKGTVGIIVGLSMVRELGPVVTAILVGGRVGSGFTAELGSMKVTEQIDAMRALTADLQVITTRLRQGEGTIGGLLEDPTVYEDLSALLRGANRSWVLRSLIRATREDGAREKP
;
A
#
# COMPACT_ATOMS: atom_id res chain seq x y z
N MET A 1 -4.22 1.78 -23.24
CA MET A 1 -4.42 2.62 -22.04
C MET A 1 -5.67 2.24 -21.26
N SER A 2 -6.84 2.13 -21.90
CA SER A 2 -8.09 1.67 -21.25
C SER A 2 -7.98 0.33 -20.51
N LEU A 3 -7.30 -0.67 -21.10
CA LEU A 3 -7.08 -1.98 -20.47
C LEU A 3 -6.20 -1.94 -19.21
N LEU A 4 -5.15 -1.10 -19.23
CA LEU A 4 -4.26 -0.92 -18.08
C LEU A 4 -5.01 -0.23 -16.93
N ALA A 5 -5.73 0.85 -17.26
CA ALA A 5 -6.54 1.60 -16.32
C ALA A 5 -7.63 0.73 -15.65
N GLY A 6 -8.30 -0.12 -16.44
CA GLY A 6 -9.28 -1.08 -15.91
C GLY A 6 -8.65 -2.10 -14.95
N ARG A 7 -7.46 -2.62 -15.28
CA ARG A 7 -6.72 -3.54 -14.39
C ARG A 7 -6.22 -2.88 -13.12
N THR A 8 -5.69 -1.65 -13.19
CA THR A 8 -5.26 -0.92 -11.98
C THR A 8 -6.43 -0.59 -11.09
N LEU A 9 -7.59 -0.22 -11.65
CA LEU A 9 -8.79 0.02 -10.88
C LEU A 9 -9.31 -1.27 -10.21
N TYR A 10 -9.31 -2.39 -10.94
CA TYR A 10 -9.65 -3.69 -10.36
C TYR A 10 -8.73 -4.03 -9.18
N HIS A 11 -7.41 -3.95 -9.37
CA HIS A 11 -6.45 -4.27 -8.31
C HIS A 11 -6.45 -3.29 -7.14
N ALA A 12 -6.86 -2.04 -7.34
CA ALA A 12 -7.02 -1.06 -6.26
C ALA A 12 -8.12 -1.46 -5.27
N VAL A 13 -9.12 -2.23 -5.71
CA VAL A 13 -10.29 -2.63 -4.90
C VAL A 13 -10.30 -4.14 -4.63
N THR A 14 -9.19 -4.85 -4.88
CA THR A 14 -9.06 -6.26 -4.49
C THR A 14 -8.01 -6.41 -3.38
N PRO A 15 -8.27 -7.24 -2.34
CA PRO A 15 -7.29 -7.54 -1.30
C PRO A 15 -6.04 -8.25 -1.87
N PRO A 16 -4.87 -8.17 -1.19
CA PRO A 16 -4.67 -7.70 0.18
C PRO A 16 -4.51 -6.18 0.34
N TYR A 17 -5.31 -5.57 1.23
CA TYR A 17 -5.20 -4.14 1.56
C TYR A 17 -4.13 -3.90 2.63
N GLN A 18 -3.33 -2.85 2.44
CA GLN A 18 -2.36 -2.38 3.43
C GLN A 18 -2.75 -0.98 3.95
N PRO A 19 -3.77 -0.88 4.83
CA PRO A 19 -4.35 0.41 5.23
C PRO A 19 -3.33 1.33 5.91
N ARG A 20 -2.38 0.77 6.68
CA ARG A 20 -1.32 1.56 7.32
C ARG A 20 -0.45 2.29 6.30
N LEU A 21 -0.07 1.63 5.22
CA LEU A 21 0.74 2.22 4.16
C LEU A 21 -0.08 3.25 3.37
N LEU A 22 -1.35 2.94 3.09
CA LEU A 22 -2.26 3.85 2.40
C LEU A 22 -2.44 5.16 3.17
N ILE A 23 -2.67 5.09 4.48
CA ILE A 23 -2.78 6.28 5.34
C ILE A 23 -1.47 7.08 5.36
N ALA A 24 -0.33 6.39 5.50
CA ALA A 24 0.98 7.05 5.48
C ALA A 24 1.25 7.80 4.16
N GLN A 25 0.87 7.19 3.03
CA GLN A 25 0.98 7.83 1.72
C GLN A 25 0.02 9.01 1.57
N MET A 26 -1.23 8.87 2.02
CA MET A 26 -2.21 9.97 2.02
C MET A 26 -1.72 11.18 2.82
N ASP A 27 -1.18 10.95 4.03
CA ASP A 27 -0.61 12.02 4.87
C ASP A 27 0.55 12.73 4.17
N HIS A 28 1.49 11.96 3.61
CA HIS A 28 2.64 12.50 2.90
C HIS A 28 2.24 13.38 1.71
N ILE A 29 1.26 12.92 0.94
CA ILE A 29 0.71 13.63 -0.22
C ILE A 29 -0.04 14.89 0.21
N ALA A 30 -0.86 14.79 1.26
CA ALA A 30 -1.65 15.89 1.80
C ALA A 30 -0.73 17.01 2.28
N VAL A 31 0.20 16.73 3.19
CA VAL A 31 1.12 17.72 3.76
C VAL A 31 1.93 18.43 2.67
N ARG A 32 2.43 17.68 1.68
CA ARG A 32 3.17 18.26 0.55
C ARG A 32 2.33 19.16 -0.34
N SER A 33 1.01 19.05 -0.33
CA SER A 33 0.10 19.80 -1.21
C SER A 33 -0.61 20.97 -0.53
N VAL A 34 -0.60 21.03 0.81
CA VAL A 34 -1.21 22.14 1.57
C VAL A 34 -0.64 23.50 1.15
N SER A 35 0.68 23.61 0.95
CA SER A 35 1.32 24.89 0.63
C SER A 35 0.86 25.45 -0.72
N ILE A 36 0.81 24.63 -1.76
CA ILE A 36 0.40 25.07 -3.11
C ILE A 36 -1.09 25.44 -3.14
N VAL A 37 -1.95 24.68 -2.46
CA VAL A 37 -3.39 24.97 -2.36
C VAL A 37 -3.63 26.23 -1.54
N GLY A 38 -2.91 26.42 -0.43
CA GLY A 38 -3.03 27.60 0.43
C GLY A 38 -2.63 28.89 -0.29
N VAL A 39 -1.49 28.89 -0.99
CA VAL A 39 -1.03 30.04 -1.76
C VAL A 39 -2.00 30.36 -2.91
N ALA A 40 -2.42 29.34 -3.68
CA ALA A 40 -3.36 29.53 -4.77
C ALA A 40 -4.73 30.03 -4.28
N GLY A 41 -5.27 29.43 -3.22
CA GLY A 41 -6.54 29.82 -2.61
C GLY A 41 -6.54 31.27 -2.12
N LEU A 42 -5.42 31.73 -1.55
CA LEU A 42 -5.24 33.12 -1.13
C LEU A 42 -5.30 34.07 -2.32
N PHE A 43 -4.54 33.81 -3.40
CA PHE A 43 -4.53 34.68 -4.57
C PHE A 43 -5.88 34.70 -5.29
N VAL A 44 -6.50 33.54 -5.49
CA VAL A 44 -7.84 33.44 -6.11
C VAL A 44 -8.87 34.18 -5.24
N GLY A 45 -8.82 34.04 -3.92
CA GLY A 45 -9.71 34.74 -3.00
C GLY A 45 -9.54 36.26 -3.05
N LEU A 46 -8.29 36.75 -3.09
CA LEU A 46 -7.99 38.17 -3.19
C LEU A 46 -8.51 38.78 -4.49
N VAL A 47 -8.27 38.11 -5.62
CA VAL A 47 -8.73 38.57 -6.94
C VAL A 47 -10.26 38.64 -6.99
N LEU A 48 -10.95 37.60 -6.51
CA LEU A 48 -12.41 37.57 -6.48
C LEU A 48 -13.00 38.63 -5.56
N ALA A 49 -12.41 38.83 -4.38
CA ALA A 49 -12.86 39.86 -3.45
C ALA A 49 -12.75 41.26 -4.08
N LEU A 50 -11.61 41.55 -4.71
CA LEU A 50 -11.39 42.83 -5.37
C LEU A 50 -12.36 43.03 -6.54
N GLN A 51 -12.49 42.05 -7.43
CA GLN A 51 -13.38 42.11 -8.59
C GLN A 51 -14.85 42.24 -8.18
N THR A 52 -15.28 41.48 -7.17
CA THR A 52 -16.66 41.52 -6.67
C THR A 52 -16.96 42.85 -5.99
N ALA A 53 -16.00 43.40 -5.23
CA ALA A 53 -16.15 44.71 -4.60
C ALA A 53 -16.33 45.83 -5.64
N TYR A 54 -15.54 45.84 -6.71
CA TYR A 54 -15.75 46.78 -7.83
C TYR A 54 -17.08 46.55 -8.55
N GLY A 55 -17.45 45.29 -8.78
CA GLY A 55 -18.71 44.92 -9.45
C GLY A 55 -19.96 45.32 -8.67
N LEU A 56 -19.91 45.29 -7.34
CA LEU A 56 -21.02 45.69 -6.45
C LEU A 56 -20.99 47.16 -6.03
N ALA A 57 -19.85 47.85 -6.22
CA ALA A 57 -19.73 49.27 -5.92
C ALA A 57 -20.78 50.13 -6.65
N ARG A 58 -21.08 49.80 -7.91
CA ARG A 58 -22.12 50.48 -8.73
C ARG A 58 -23.55 50.29 -8.22
N PHE A 59 -23.78 49.30 -7.36
CA PHE A 59 -25.09 48.99 -6.78
C PHE A 59 -25.18 49.38 -5.29
N GLY A 60 -24.15 50.01 -4.72
CA GLY A 60 -24.10 50.35 -3.30
C GLY A 60 -23.95 49.15 -2.35
N ALA A 61 -23.76 47.93 -2.86
CA ALA A 61 -23.84 46.68 -2.10
C ALA A 61 -22.47 46.14 -1.60
N LYS A 62 -21.50 47.01 -1.30
CA LYS A 62 -20.14 46.59 -0.91
C LYS A 62 -20.10 45.71 0.37
N GLY A 63 -21.08 45.84 1.26
CA GLY A 63 -21.17 45.04 2.49
C GLY A 63 -21.41 43.55 2.27
N THR A 64 -21.93 43.15 1.10
CA THR A 64 -22.29 41.74 0.81
C THR A 64 -21.15 40.95 0.16
N VAL A 65 -20.04 41.62 -0.19
CA VAL A 65 -18.90 41.01 -0.90
C VAL A 65 -18.34 39.79 -0.16
N GLY A 66 -18.17 39.88 1.16
CA GLY A 66 -17.62 38.79 1.96
C GLY A 66 -18.48 37.52 1.91
N ILE A 67 -19.82 37.67 1.96
CA ILE A 67 -20.75 36.54 1.90
C ILE A 67 -20.70 35.87 0.51
N ILE A 68 -20.72 36.68 -0.55
CA ILE A 68 -20.71 36.17 -1.93
C ILE A 68 -19.40 35.41 -2.21
N VAL A 69 -18.26 36.01 -1.86
CA VAL A 69 -16.94 35.42 -2.11
C VAL A 69 -16.74 34.17 -1.23
N GLY A 70 -17.10 34.24 0.05
CA GLY A 70 -16.99 33.11 0.97
C GLY A 70 -17.84 31.91 0.52
N LEU A 71 -19.11 32.15 0.16
CA LEU A 71 -20.01 31.08 -0.29
C LEU A 71 -19.54 30.46 -1.62
N SER A 72 -19.09 31.29 -2.57
CA SER A 72 -18.59 30.82 -3.88
C SER A 72 -17.29 30.01 -3.72
N MET A 73 -16.43 30.41 -2.79
CA MET A 73 -15.20 29.66 -2.50
C MET A 73 -15.48 28.30 -1.86
N VAL A 74 -16.37 28.22 -0.87
CA VAL A 74 -16.63 26.94 -0.19
C VAL A 74 -17.37 25.96 -1.10
N ARG A 75 -18.31 26.42 -1.93
CA ARG A 75 -19.15 25.53 -2.75
C ARG A 75 -18.55 25.13 -4.08
N GLU A 76 -17.89 26.06 -4.77
CA GLU A 76 -17.48 25.84 -6.16
C GLU A 76 -15.96 25.84 -6.29
N LEU A 77 -15.34 26.99 -6.01
CA LEU A 77 -13.96 27.23 -6.41
C LEU A 77 -12.96 26.50 -5.53
N GLY A 78 -13.21 26.39 -4.22
CA GLY A 78 -12.36 25.66 -3.29
C GLY A 78 -12.19 24.20 -3.69
N PRO A 79 -13.29 23.42 -3.85
CA PRO A 79 -13.22 22.04 -4.33
C PRO A 79 -12.54 21.92 -5.71
N VAL A 80 -12.91 22.77 -6.68
CA VAL A 80 -12.37 22.69 -8.05
C VAL A 80 -10.88 23.01 -8.10
N VAL A 81 -10.44 24.11 -7.49
CA VAL A 81 -9.03 24.53 -7.45
C VAL A 81 -8.19 23.49 -6.73
N THR A 82 -8.69 22.96 -5.59
CA THR A 82 -8.00 21.90 -4.86
C THR A 82 -7.86 20.64 -5.69
N ALA A 83 -8.93 20.18 -6.36
CA ALA A 83 -8.90 18.97 -7.18
C ALA A 83 -7.88 19.08 -8.33
N ILE A 84 -7.84 20.22 -9.02
CA ILE A 84 -6.93 20.45 -10.14
C ILE A 84 -5.47 20.52 -9.65
N LEU A 85 -5.20 21.32 -8.61
CA LEU A 85 -3.82 21.54 -8.13
C LEU A 85 -3.23 20.28 -7.49
N VAL A 86 -4.00 19.61 -6.63
CA VAL A 86 -3.56 18.38 -5.98
C VAL A 86 -3.43 17.28 -7.03
N GLY A 87 -4.42 17.11 -7.90
CA GLY A 87 -4.38 16.10 -8.98
C GLY A 87 -3.15 16.25 -9.88
N GLY A 88 -2.86 17.48 -10.31
CA GLY A 88 -1.68 17.78 -11.12
C GLY A 88 -0.37 17.50 -10.40
N ARG A 89 -0.18 18.07 -9.19
CA ARG A 89 1.06 17.90 -8.41
C ARG A 89 1.34 16.43 -8.08
N VAL A 90 0.32 15.72 -7.60
CA VAL A 90 0.44 14.34 -7.15
C VAL A 90 0.62 13.40 -8.34
N GLY A 91 -0.15 13.60 -9.42
CA GLY A 91 0.00 12.81 -10.64
C GLY A 91 1.39 12.94 -11.28
N SER A 92 1.93 14.17 -11.35
CA SER A 92 3.30 14.39 -11.82
C SER A 92 4.34 13.75 -10.88
N GLY A 93 4.14 13.84 -9.56
CA GLY A 93 5.00 13.20 -8.57
C GLY A 93 5.07 11.69 -8.74
N PHE A 94 3.92 11.02 -8.82
CA PHE A 94 3.86 9.56 -9.06
C PHE A 94 4.48 9.16 -10.39
N THR A 95 4.26 9.96 -11.45
CA THR A 95 4.87 9.70 -12.75
C THR A 95 6.40 9.78 -12.69
N ALA A 96 6.92 10.79 -11.99
CA ALA A 96 8.37 10.97 -11.81
C ALA A 96 8.99 9.85 -10.97
N GLU A 97 8.31 9.41 -9.90
CA GLU A 97 8.75 8.32 -9.03
C GLU A 97 8.79 6.98 -9.79
N LEU A 98 7.69 6.63 -10.47
CA LEU A 98 7.64 5.42 -11.31
C LEU A 98 8.64 5.48 -12.48
N GLY A 99 8.83 6.66 -13.06
CA GLY A 99 9.85 6.88 -14.09
C GLY A 99 11.26 6.64 -13.57
N SER A 100 11.57 7.16 -12.37
CA SER A 100 12.86 6.92 -11.70
C SER A 100 13.08 5.43 -11.40
N MET A 101 12.06 4.72 -10.91
CA MET A 101 12.13 3.27 -10.68
C MET A 101 12.37 2.48 -11.98
N LYS A 102 11.89 2.99 -13.12
CA LYS A 102 12.16 2.38 -14.43
C LYS A 102 13.60 2.66 -14.90
N VAL A 103 14.08 3.89 -14.75
CA VAL A 103 15.45 4.28 -15.15
C VAL A 103 16.51 3.60 -14.28
N THR A 104 16.20 3.39 -12.99
CA THR A 104 17.06 2.65 -12.05
C THR A 104 16.86 1.14 -12.09
N GLU A 105 16.14 0.62 -13.09
CA GLU A 105 15.88 -0.80 -13.32
C GLU A 105 15.20 -1.57 -12.17
N GLN A 106 14.69 -0.90 -11.13
CA GLN A 106 14.04 -1.55 -10.00
C GLN A 106 12.83 -2.40 -10.42
N ILE A 107 12.05 -1.90 -11.38
CA ILE A 107 10.90 -2.63 -11.93
C ILE A 107 11.35 -3.89 -12.68
N ASP A 108 12.44 -3.81 -13.42
CA ASP A 108 12.96 -4.94 -14.19
C ASP A 108 13.64 -5.96 -13.28
N ALA A 109 14.34 -5.51 -12.23
CA ALA A 109 14.88 -6.36 -11.19
C ALA A 109 13.77 -7.17 -10.49
N MET A 110 12.64 -6.55 -10.14
CA MET A 110 11.49 -7.28 -9.57
C MET A 110 10.91 -8.33 -10.52
N ARG A 111 10.86 -8.02 -11.83
CA ARG A 111 10.41 -8.98 -12.86
C ARG A 111 11.38 -10.14 -13.00
N ALA A 112 12.68 -9.87 -13.00
CA ALA A 112 13.72 -10.90 -13.07
C ALA A 112 13.67 -11.82 -11.85
N LEU A 113 13.55 -11.27 -10.64
CA LEU A 113 13.38 -12.05 -9.41
C LEU A 113 12.14 -12.95 -9.46
N THR A 114 11.02 -12.43 -9.97
CA THR A 114 9.78 -13.22 -10.09
C THR A 114 9.94 -14.36 -11.09
N ALA A 115 10.58 -14.09 -12.23
CA ALA A 115 10.85 -15.11 -13.25
C ALA A 115 11.80 -16.20 -12.72
N ASP A 116 12.87 -15.81 -12.03
CA ASP A 116 13.82 -16.74 -11.42
C ASP A 116 13.14 -17.63 -10.36
N LEU A 117 12.32 -17.03 -9.49
CA LEU A 117 11.55 -17.78 -8.50
C LEU A 117 10.58 -18.79 -9.14
N GLN A 118 9.95 -18.43 -10.27
CA GLN A 118 9.11 -19.37 -11.03
C GLN A 118 9.92 -20.55 -11.56
N VAL A 119 11.12 -20.31 -12.09
CA VAL A 119 12.02 -21.39 -12.55
C VAL A 119 12.44 -22.28 -11.38
N ILE A 120 12.85 -21.69 -10.26
CA ILE A 120 13.25 -22.43 -9.05
C ILE A 120 12.09 -23.31 -8.55
N THR A 121 10.88 -22.75 -8.45
CA THR A 121 9.69 -23.51 -8.01
C THR A 121 9.30 -24.61 -9.00
N THR A 122 9.49 -24.43 -10.31
CA THR A 122 9.29 -25.53 -11.28
C THR A 122 10.31 -26.64 -11.13
N ARG A 123 11.59 -26.34 -10.93
CA ARG A 123 12.66 -27.35 -10.72
C ARG A 123 12.44 -28.13 -9.43
N LEU A 124 12.05 -27.44 -8.35
CA LEU A 124 11.69 -28.06 -7.08
C LEU A 124 10.55 -29.09 -7.22
N ARG A 125 9.55 -28.81 -8.06
CA ARG A 125 8.43 -29.75 -8.32
C ARG A 125 8.80 -30.91 -9.24
N GLN A 126 9.92 -30.81 -9.94
CA GLN A 126 10.43 -31.85 -10.85
C GLN A 126 11.50 -32.73 -10.18
N GLY A 127 11.74 -32.54 -8.88
CA GLY A 127 12.77 -33.29 -8.16
C GLY A 127 14.20 -32.88 -8.52
N GLU A 128 14.38 -31.77 -9.26
CA GLU A 128 15.68 -31.34 -9.71
C GLU A 128 16.45 -30.58 -8.60
N GLY A 129 17.74 -30.90 -8.47
CA GLY A 129 18.62 -30.34 -7.45
C GLY A 129 18.45 -31.01 -6.08
N THR A 130 19.25 -30.59 -5.10
CA THR A 130 19.32 -31.30 -3.80
C THR A 130 18.01 -31.24 -3.02
N ILE A 131 17.35 -30.08 -2.96
CA ILE A 131 16.09 -29.93 -2.22
C ILE A 131 14.93 -30.60 -2.97
N GLY A 132 14.86 -30.47 -4.30
CA GLY A 132 13.87 -31.16 -5.12
C GLY A 132 14.01 -32.67 -4.98
N GLY A 133 15.23 -33.19 -5.16
CA GLY A 133 15.53 -34.62 -5.04
C GLY A 133 15.21 -35.17 -3.66
N LEU A 134 15.56 -34.47 -2.58
CA LEU A 134 15.22 -34.88 -1.22
C LEU A 134 13.72 -34.89 -0.93
N LEU A 135 12.93 -34.02 -1.58
CA LEU A 135 11.47 -33.99 -1.41
C LEU A 135 10.78 -35.15 -2.14
N GLU A 136 11.39 -35.65 -3.21
CA GLU A 136 10.83 -36.71 -4.05
C GLU A 136 11.46 -38.09 -3.77
N ASP A 137 12.53 -38.14 -2.96
CA ASP A 137 13.22 -39.37 -2.57
C ASP A 137 12.39 -40.18 -1.55
N PRO A 138 11.96 -41.41 -1.89
CA PRO A 138 11.22 -42.26 -0.97
C PRO A 138 12.02 -42.65 0.28
N THR A 139 13.35 -42.71 0.21
CA THR A 139 14.20 -43.08 1.36
C THR A 139 14.14 -42.03 2.47
N VAL A 140 13.98 -40.75 2.13
CA VAL A 140 13.81 -39.66 3.11
C VAL A 140 12.53 -39.86 3.93
N TYR A 141 11.44 -40.28 3.27
CA TYR A 141 10.20 -40.61 3.96
C TYR A 141 10.35 -41.87 4.82
N GLU A 142 11.04 -42.88 4.31
CA GLU A 142 11.31 -44.12 5.05
C GLU A 142 12.16 -43.86 6.30
N ASP A 143 13.24 -43.08 6.19
CA ASP A 143 14.11 -42.70 7.31
C ASP A 143 13.36 -41.84 8.34
N LEU A 144 12.60 -40.85 7.89
CA LEU A 144 11.80 -40.01 8.78
C LEU A 144 10.73 -40.84 9.51
N SER A 145 10.06 -41.75 8.81
CA SER A 145 9.05 -42.62 9.39
C SER A 145 9.66 -43.68 10.31
N ALA A 146 10.87 -44.17 10.01
CA ALA A 146 11.63 -45.07 10.87
C ALA A 146 12.06 -44.36 12.17
N LEU A 147 12.56 -43.13 12.08
CA LEU A 147 12.88 -42.28 13.24
C LEU A 147 11.65 -42.01 14.10
N LEU A 148 10.51 -41.66 13.51
CA LEU A 148 9.25 -41.44 14.24
C LEU A 148 8.73 -42.72 14.92
N ARG A 149 8.81 -43.87 14.24
CA ARG A 149 8.47 -45.18 14.83
C ARG A 149 9.41 -45.53 15.98
N GLY A 150 10.70 -45.24 15.85
CA GLY A 150 11.69 -45.41 16.91
C GLY A 150 11.44 -44.49 18.12
N ALA A 151 11.08 -43.23 17.87
CA ALA A 151 10.78 -42.24 18.91
C ALA A 151 9.51 -42.59 19.71
N ASN A 152 8.44 -43.04 19.06
CA ASN A 152 7.19 -43.44 19.73
C ASN A 152 7.36 -44.71 20.60
N ARG A 153 8.34 -45.55 20.25
CA ARG A 153 8.74 -46.72 21.05
C ARG A 153 9.74 -46.40 22.15
N SER A 154 10.29 -45.19 22.19
CA SER A 154 11.28 -44.81 23.20
C SER A 154 10.60 -44.59 24.56
N TRP A 155 10.98 -45.41 25.53
CA TRP A 155 10.59 -45.31 26.93
C TRP A 155 10.90 -43.91 27.51
N VAL A 156 11.96 -43.26 27.02
CA VAL A 156 12.42 -41.93 27.41
C VAL A 156 11.41 -40.82 27.06
N LEU A 157 10.79 -40.90 25.88
CA LEU A 157 9.79 -39.93 25.42
C LEU A 157 8.50 -40.03 26.24
N ARG A 158 8.13 -41.26 26.64
CA ARG A 158 7.00 -41.51 27.54
C ARG A 158 7.27 -41.03 28.97
N SER A 159 8.49 -41.19 29.47
CA SER A 159 8.87 -40.64 30.77
C SER A 159 8.95 -39.12 30.77
N LEU A 160 9.39 -38.49 29.67
CA LEU A 160 9.43 -37.02 29.53
C LEU A 160 8.03 -36.39 29.42
N ILE A 161 7.09 -37.03 28.71
CA ILE A 161 5.68 -36.58 28.64
C ILE A 161 4.98 -36.76 30.00
N ARG A 162 5.32 -37.81 30.77
CA ARG A 162 4.82 -37.96 32.14
C ARG A 162 5.40 -36.91 33.08
N ALA A 163 6.70 -36.65 33.02
CA ALA A 163 7.35 -35.63 33.84
C ALA A 163 6.79 -34.22 33.58
N THR A 164 6.56 -33.85 32.32
CA THR A 164 5.98 -32.54 31.97
C THR A 164 4.49 -32.40 32.31
N ARG A 165 3.72 -33.51 32.35
CA ARG A 165 2.32 -33.51 32.79
C ARG A 165 2.17 -33.41 34.32
N GLU A 166 3.16 -33.86 35.08
CA GLU A 166 3.17 -33.73 36.55
C GLU A 166 3.53 -32.30 37.00
N ASP A 167 4.38 -31.59 36.27
CA ASP A 167 4.73 -30.20 36.57
C ASP A 167 3.58 -29.22 36.23
N GLY A 168 2.84 -29.43 35.13
CA GLY A 168 1.67 -28.60 34.78
C GLY A 168 0.45 -28.77 35.71
N ALA A 169 0.44 -29.82 36.55
CA ALA A 169 -0.56 -30.02 37.59
C ALA A 169 -0.21 -29.30 38.92
N ARG A 170 1.00 -28.72 39.03
CA ARG A 170 1.45 -27.96 40.20
C ARG A 170 1.26 -26.45 40.09
N GLU A 171 0.76 -25.95 38.96
CA GLU A 171 0.55 -24.51 38.70
C GLU A 171 -0.94 -24.12 38.55
N LYS A 172 -1.82 -24.77 39.32
CA LYS A 172 -3.09 -24.15 39.75
C LYS A 172 -3.09 -24.05 41.28
N PRO A 173 -2.59 -22.92 41.79
CA PRO A 173 -3.42 -22.06 42.64
C PRO A 173 -3.71 -20.69 41.99
#